data_AF-A0A529HG26-F1
#
_entry.id   AF-A0A529HG26-F1
#
_cell.length_a   1.000
_cell.length_b   1.000
_cell.length_c   1.000
_cell.angle_alpha   90.00
_cell.angle_beta   90.00
_cell.angle_gamma   90.00
#
_symmetry.space_group_name_H-M   'P 1'
#
loop_
_entity.id
_entity.type
_entity.pdbx_description
1 polymer ?
#
loop_
_entity_poly.entity_id
_entity_poly.type
_entity_poly.pdbx_seq_one_letter_code
_entity_poly.pdbx_strand_id
1 'polypeptide(L)' 'MEIREILAHNLRMHRLAQGLSQEELAHRAGIDRTYVSALERSVYAAGI' A
#
# COMPACT_ATOMS: atom_id res chain seq x y z
N MET A 1 5.07 14.18 9.87
CA MET A 1 4.90 13.12 8.86
C MET A 1 4.38 13.76 7.61
N GLU A 2 5.07 13.55 6.50
CA GLU A 2 4.60 13.95 5.19
C GLU A 2 3.39 13.09 4.79
N ILE A 3 2.49 13.62 3.96
CA ILE A 3 1.24 12.94 3.58
C ILE A 3 1.46 11.51 3.02
N ARG A 4 2.61 11.29 2.38
CA ARG A 4 3.02 9.98 1.85
C ARG A 4 3.29 8.95 2.93
N GLU A 5 3.90 9.37 4.04
CA GLU A 5 4.20 8.49 5.17
C GLU A 5 2.92 8.07 5.90
N ILE A 6 1.96 9.00 6.02
CA ILE A 6 0.64 8.73 6.58
C ILE A 6 -0.10 7.69 5.73
N LEU A 7 -0.09 7.87 4.40
CA LEU A 7 -0.70 6.91 3.48
C LEU A 7 -0.05 5.53 3.58
N ALA A 8 1.28 5.46 3.53
CA ALA A 8 2.04 4.21 3.62
C ALA A 8 1.75 3.46 4.93
N HIS A 9 1.71 4.19 6.05
CA HIS A 9 1.40 3.64 7.36
C HIS A 9 -0.03 3.08 7.41
N ASN A 10 -1.02 3.88 7.02
CA ASN A 10 -2.43 3.48 7.07
C ASN A 10 -2.71 2.30 6.14
N LEU A 11 -2.14 2.30 4.92
CA LEU A 11 -2.28 1.20 3.97
C LEU A 11 -1.79 -0.12 4.57
N ARG A 12 -0.59 -0.11 5.18
CA ARG A 12 -0.02 -1.29 5.83
C ARG A 12 -0.86 -1.73 7.03
N MET A 13 -1.28 -0.79 7.86
CA MET A 13 -2.10 -1.09 9.04
C MET A 13 -3.43 -1.75 8.65
N HIS A 14 -4.16 -1.18 7.70
CA HIS A 14 -5.43 -1.75 7.25
C HIS A 14 -5.24 -3.09 6.52
N ARG A 15 -4.20 -3.23 5.71
CA ARG A 15 -3.89 -4.50 5.03
C ARG A 15 -3.68 -5.63 6.05
N LEU A 16 -2.89 -5.37 7.09
CA LEU A 16 -2.61 -6.36 8.15
C LEU A 16 -3.84 -6.63 9.02
N ALA A 17 -4.64 -5.61 9.34
CA ALA A 17 -5.89 -5.79 10.09
C ALA A 17 -6.90 -6.68 9.35
N GLN A 18 -6.85 -6.68 8.01
CA GLN A 18 -7.66 -7.55 7.16
C GLN A 18 -7.00 -8.91 6.86
N GLY A 19 -5.82 -9.20 7.40
CA GLY A 19 -5.08 -10.43 7.17
C GLY A 19 -4.58 -10.60 5.72
N LEU A 20 -4.46 -9.52 4.96
CA LEU A 20 -4.11 -9.58 3.54
C LEU A 20 -2.59 -9.56 3.36
N SER A 21 -2.10 -10.35 2.40
CA SER A 21 -0.76 -10.18 1.85
C SER A 21 -0.71 -8.96 0.92
N GLN A 22 0.48 -8.47 0.58
CA GLN A 22 0.61 -7.42 -0.44
C GLN A 22 0.07 -7.89 -1.80
N GLU A 23 0.23 -9.17 -2.12
CA GLU A 23 -0.25 -9.79 -3.35
C GLU A 23 -1.78 -9.85 -3.41
N GLU A 24 -2.41 -10.25 -2.30
CA GLU A 24 -3.87 -10.26 -2.19
C GLU A 24 -4.45 -8.85 -2.25
N LEU A 25 -3.83 -7.87 -1.58
CA LEU A 25 -4.24 -6.48 -1.68
C LEU A 25 -4.11 -5.96 -3.13
N ALA A 26 -2.99 -6.26 -3.79
CA ALA A 26 -2.73 -5.86 -5.17
C ALA A 26 -3.76 -6.45 -6.13
N HIS A 27 -4.04 -7.75 -6.00
CA HIS A 27 -5.05 -8.46 -6.78
C HIS A 27 -6.45 -7.83 -6.60
N ARG A 28 -6.86 -7.56 -5.36
CA ARG A 28 -8.16 -6.91 -5.06
C ARG A 28 -8.26 -5.48 -5.59
N ALA A 29 -7.14 -4.74 -5.56
CA ALA A 29 -7.08 -3.37 -6.04
C ALA A 29 -6.83 -3.25 -7.55
N GLY A 30 -6.61 -4.37 -8.26
CA GLY A 30 -6.33 -4.38 -9.70
C GLY A 30 -5.02 -3.70 -10.07
N ILE A 31 -4.04 -3.69 -9.16
CA ILE A 31 -2.73 -3.04 -9.32
C ILE A 31 -1.61 -4.06 -9.15
N ASP A 32 -0.40 -3.68 -9.57
CA ASP A 32 0.77 -4.54 -9.42
C ASP A 32 1.22 -4.63 -7.95
N ARG A 33 1.63 -5.81 -7.50
CA ARG A 33 2.16 -6.04 -6.14
C ARG A 33 3.38 -5.17 -5.84
N THR A 34 4.23 -4.90 -6.83
CA THR A 34 5.39 -4.01 -6.69
C THR A 34 4.96 -2.57 -6.44
N TYR A 35 3.82 -2.14 -6.99
CA TYR A 35 3.22 -0.84 -6.71
C TYR A 35 2.71 -0.75 -5.27
N VAL A 36 2.03 -1.79 -4.77
CA VAL A 36 1.66 -1.89 -3.34
C VAL A 36 2.88 -1.83 -2.43
N SER A 37 3.94 -2.59 -2.76
CA SER A 37 5.20 -2.57 -2.03
C SER A 37 5.89 -1.19 -2.06
N ALA A 38 5.78 -0.47 -3.17
CA ALA A 38 6.27 0.90 -3.31
C ALA A 38 5.50 1.89 -2.43
N LEU A 39 4.17 1.78 -2.40
CA LEU A 39 3.30 2.61 -1.56
C LEU A 39 3.59 2.40 -0.08
N GLU A 40 3.69 1.15 0.38
CA GLU A 40 3.99 0.85 1.79
C GLU A 40 5.40 1.26 2.24
N ARG A 41 6.32 1.51 1.29
CA ARG A 41 7.68 2.00 1.56
C ARG A 41 7.84 3.50 1.35
N SER A 42 6.77 4.23 1.03
CA SER A 42 6.79 5.67 0.67
C SER A 42 7.72 6.00 -0.51
N VAL A 43 8.01 5.04 -1.40
CA VAL A 43 8.96 5.23 -2.53
C VAL A 43 8.31 5.93 -3.72
N TYR A 44 7.00 5.72 -3.94
CA TYR A 44 6.24 6.39 -5.00
C TYR A 44 5.03 7.11 -4.40
N ALA A 45 4.63 8.24 -4.99
CA ALA A 45 3.32 8.82 -4.73
C ALA A 45 2.26 7.91 -5.35
N ALA A 46 1.12 7.74 -4.65
CA ALA A 46 -0.10 7.28 -5.31
C ALA A 46 -0.47 8.36 -6.34
N GLY A 47 -0.05 8.16 -7.59
CA GLY A 47 -0.38 9.01 -8.73
C GLY A 47 -1.58 8.41 -9.46
N ILE A 48 -2.50 9.28 -9.87
CA ILE A 48 -3.72 8.97 -10.63
C ILE A 48 -3.35 8.64 -12.07
#